data_AF-A0A975TVF7-F1
#
_entry.id   AF-A0A975TVF7-F1
#
_cell.length_a   1.000
_cell.length_b   1.000
_cell.length_c   1.000
_cell.angle_alpha   90.00
_cell.angle_beta   90.00
_cell.angle_gamma   90.00
#
_symmetry.space_group_name_H-M   'P 1'
#
loop_
_entity.id
_entity.type
_entity.pdbx_description
1 polymer ?
#
loop_
_entity_poly.entity_id
_entity_poly.type
_entity_poly.pdbx_seq_one_letter_code
_entity_poly.pdbx_strand_id
1 'polypeptide(L)'
;MRLMTASAIALFAMGGAALACPNYQLSAGALSYDASQITAMPQGFSVSAGGDFTLDQCGLGNLGYGQFRSAPDLTLNLTGMAGRPLDVFATSSCDPALLVNDANGQWYFNDDRNSLQPGLTLPAGAANGRVDIWLGTFAGGGCPAVLSVQALAGAGQPVPQPVPVPQPVPVPQPVPQPVPLPASACPSWEVPGPALAFDASQILQPLSYVAQATGGTDVTTCPGIDGRRYASQVPQFSVSLTGMDGYSLRLLANAECDSTLLVNGADTTWYYNDDGQGNLQPQLDITNPASLNGRVDVWVGTYNDTVCPGTFTLQAIPVAVTPQPVPQPVPVPVPAPAPVPVPAPVPVPVPVPVPAPAPAPAPAPVPVPQPVPQPVPMPTPTAGCPTTTLEGIVVTTDGSALYGPDRFTVQAGGATSLSTCADIPVGAGVANANPHYSFYLSGMETYGRLEIEVTSDCDTTLLVNDAQGNWHFDDDSGGGLQPELNLTNTAALNGRVDVWVGTYGNSISCSAELEMETWNF
;
A
#
# COMPACT_ATOMS: atom_id res chain seq x y z
N MET A 1 -27.69 46.77 32.71
CA MET A 1 -26.50 46.20 33.42
C MET A 1 -27.06 45.17 34.41
N ARG A 2 -26.77 43.87 34.37
CA ARG A 2 -25.67 43.09 33.80
C ARG A 2 -26.16 41.69 33.38
N LEU A 3 -25.30 41.08 32.58
CA LEU A 3 -25.32 39.85 31.79
C LEU A 3 -25.97 38.59 32.40
N MET A 4 -26.65 37.83 31.53
CA MET A 4 -26.84 36.38 31.64
C MET A 4 -25.53 35.66 31.25
N THR A 5 -25.05 34.75 32.10
CA THR A 5 -24.00 33.79 31.79
C THR A 5 -24.64 32.45 31.42
N ALA A 6 -24.45 32.01 30.17
CA ALA A 6 -24.79 30.67 29.72
C ALA A 6 -23.58 29.75 29.91
N SER A 7 -23.74 28.69 30.69
CA SER A 7 -22.77 27.59 30.81
C SER A 7 -22.86 26.70 29.58
N ALA A 8 -21.76 26.57 28.84
CA ALA A 8 -21.62 25.56 27.79
C ALA A 8 -21.12 24.25 28.42
N ILE A 9 -21.93 23.19 28.29
CA ILE A 9 -21.55 21.80 28.54
C ILE A 9 -20.85 21.32 27.26
N ALA A 10 -19.56 21.02 27.34
CA ALA A 10 -18.84 20.39 26.25
C ALA A 10 -19.25 18.91 26.15
N LEU A 11 -19.94 18.55 25.07
CA LEU A 11 -20.21 17.18 24.69
C LEU A 11 -18.99 16.70 23.87
N PHE A 12 -18.22 15.75 24.42
CA PHE A 12 -17.19 15.05 23.65
C PHE A 12 -17.87 14.14 22.64
N ALA A 13 -17.73 14.46 21.35
CA ALA A 13 -18.08 13.54 20.27
C ALA A 13 -16.89 12.58 20.07
N MET A 14 -17.12 11.28 20.32
CA MET A 14 -16.18 10.21 20.01
C MET A 14 -16.16 10.02 18.49
N GLY A 15 -15.01 10.25 17.85
CA GLY A 15 -14.77 9.90 16.45
C GLY A 15 -14.71 8.38 16.30
N GLY A 16 -15.41 7.83 15.30
CA GLY A 16 -15.34 6.41 14.97
C GLY A 16 -14.03 6.08 14.27
N ALA A 17 -13.29 5.10 14.79
CA ALA A 17 -12.06 4.60 14.19
C ALA A 17 -12.35 3.88 12.85
N ALA A 18 -11.52 4.13 11.84
CA ALA A 18 -11.49 3.30 10.64
C ALA A 18 -11.09 1.87 11.01
N LEU A 19 -11.79 0.87 10.46
CA LEU A 19 -11.51 -0.54 10.72
C LEU A 19 -10.26 -0.97 9.95
N ALA A 20 -9.12 -1.13 10.63
CA ALA A 20 -7.85 -1.49 10.03
C ALA A 20 -7.64 -3.03 10.00
N CYS A 21 -8.25 -3.67 9.01
CA CYS A 21 -8.26 -5.13 8.89
C CYS A 21 -6.91 -5.76 8.52
N PRO A 22 -6.69 -7.08 8.82
CA PRO A 22 -5.51 -7.81 8.38
C PRO A 22 -5.28 -7.69 6.86
N ASN A 23 -4.12 -7.17 6.49
CA ASN A 23 -3.75 -6.89 5.11
C ASN A 23 -2.28 -7.27 4.89
N TYR A 24 -2.05 -8.29 4.06
CA TYR A 24 -0.69 -8.78 3.80
C TYR A 24 0.23 -7.72 3.17
N GLN A 25 -0.33 -6.70 2.52
CA GLN A 25 0.47 -5.64 1.90
C GLN A 25 1.13 -4.69 2.90
N LEU A 26 0.70 -4.71 4.16
CA LEU A 26 1.30 -3.94 5.25
C LEU A 26 2.51 -4.63 5.89
N SER A 27 3.01 -5.70 5.26
CA SER A 27 4.23 -6.38 5.71
C SER A 27 5.42 -5.42 5.69
N ALA A 28 6.14 -5.34 6.82
CA ALA A 28 7.39 -4.60 6.94
C ALA A 28 8.59 -5.29 6.25
N GLY A 29 8.38 -6.44 5.59
CA GLY A 29 9.41 -7.19 4.90
C GLY A 29 9.23 -8.71 5.03
N ALA A 30 9.75 -9.46 4.07
CA ALA A 30 9.64 -10.91 4.01
C ALA A 30 10.98 -11.60 4.26
N LEU A 31 11.05 -12.48 5.26
CA LEU A 31 12.21 -13.34 5.48
C LEU A 31 12.24 -14.43 4.40
N SER A 32 13.36 -14.56 3.71
CA SER A 32 13.49 -15.54 2.62
C SER A 32 14.19 -16.81 3.10
N TYR A 33 13.56 -17.96 2.90
CA TYR A 33 14.12 -19.27 3.24
C TYR A 33 13.89 -20.27 2.11
N ASP A 34 14.91 -21.09 1.85
CA ASP A 34 14.73 -22.30 1.08
C ASP A 34 14.21 -23.44 1.97
N ALA A 35 13.56 -24.43 1.36
CA ALA A 35 13.06 -25.62 2.05
C ALA A 35 14.16 -26.40 2.78
N SER A 36 15.43 -26.26 2.41
CA SER A 36 16.56 -26.81 3.18
C SER A 36 16.79 -26.11 4.52
N GLN A 37 16.34 -24.86 4.67
CA GLN A 37 16.50 -24.04 5.87
C GLN A 37 15.28 -24.15 6.81
N ILE A 38 14.08 -24.32 6.26
CA ILE A 38 12.89 -24.70 7.04
C ILE A 38 12.86 -26.23 7.15
N THR A 39 13.40 -26.77 8.24
CA THR A 39 13.48 -28.22 8.47
C THR A 39 12.34 -28.71 9.37
N ALA A 40 12.37 -29.99 9.76
CA ALA A 40 11.44 -30.55 10.73
C ALA A 40 11.70 -30.07 12.18
N MET A 41 12.73 -29.25 12.41
CA MET A 41 12.92 -28.55 13.67
C MET A 41 12.23 -27.18 13.62
N PRO A 42 11.36 -26.84 14.59
CA PRO A 42 10.70 -25.54 14.66
C PRO A 42 11.70 -24.39 14.70
N GLN A 43 11.48 -23.41 13.83
CA GLN A 43 12.11 -22.10 13.91
C GLN A 43 11.14 -21.14 14.58
N GLY A 44 11.55 -20.60 15.73
CA GLY A 44 10.75 -19.66 16.53
C GLY A 44 11.10 -18.20 16.23
N PHE A 45 10.07 -17.37 16.16
CA PHE A 45 10.10 -15.93 16.01
C PHE A 45 9.37 -15.33 17.20
N SER A 46 10.05 -14.46 17.94
CA SER A 46 9.40 -13.73 19.03
C SER A 46 8.55 -12.63 18.42
N VAL A 47 7.26 -12.65 18.73
CA VAL A 47 6.27 -11.70 18.26
C VAL A 47 5.42 -11.25 19.45
N SER A 48 4.67 -10.17 19.30
CA SER A 48 3.55 -9.91 20.20
C SER A 48 2.32 -10.55 19.57
N ALA A 49 1.47 -11.22 20.33
CA ALA A 49 0.14 -11.61 19.88
C ALA A 49 -0.82 -10.45 20.19
N GLY A 50 -1.73 -10.11 19.28
CA GLY A 50 -2.83 -9.19 19.58
C GLY A 50 -3.22 -8.27 18.41
N GLY A 51 -3.99 -7.25 18.77
CA GLY A 51 -4.57 -6.27 17.85
C GLY A 51 -6.00 -5.97 18.23
N ASP A 52 -6.62 -5.03 17.53
CA ASP A 52 -7.93 -4.48 17.89
C ASP A 52 -9.03 -4.86 16.90
N PHE A 53 -8.69 -5.53 15.79
CA PHE A 53 -9.60 -5.75 14.67
C PHE A 53 -10.07 -7.19 14.59
N THR A 54 -11.38 -7.38 14.67
CA THR A 54 -11.97 -8.71 14.63
C THR A 54 -12.21 -9.17 13.19
N LEU A 55 -12.09 -10.48 12.92
CA LEU A 55 -12.25 -11.02 11.57
C LEU A 55 -13.64 -10.75 10.95
N ASP A 56 -14.70 -10.69 11.74
CA ASP A 56 -16.07 -10.36 11.31
C ASP A 56 -16.20 -8.90 10.81
N GLN A 57 -15.47 -7.97 11.42
CA GLN A 57 -15.37 -6.59 10.93
C GLN A 57 -14.64 -6.49 9.58
N CYS A 58 -13.90 -7.54 9.22
CA CYS A 58 -13.01 -7.57 8.08
C CYS A 58 -13.49 -8.44 6.92
N GLY A 59 -14.74 -8.90 6.95
CA GLY A 59 -15.28 -9.82 5.94
C GLY A 59 -14.63 -11.21 5.97
N LEU A 60 -13.82 -11.50 7.00
CA LEU A 60 -13.14 -12.77 7.24
C LEU A 60 -13.79 -13.59 8.36
N GLY A 61 -14.90 -13.13 8.94
CA GLY A 61 -15.56 -13.77 10.09
C GLY A 61 -16.03 -15.21 9.85
N ASN A 62 -16.16 -15.62 8.58
CA ASN A 62 -16.44 -17.02 8.24
C ASN A 62 -15.26 -17.97 8.54
N LEU A 63 -14.05 -17.44 8.74
CA LEU A 63 -12.87 -18.23 9.10
C LEU A 63 -12.81 -18.55 10.59
N GLY A 64 -13.32 -17.67 11.46
CA GLY A 64 -13.26 -17.82 12.91
C GLY A 64 -13.34 -16.48 13.64
N TYR A 65 -13.00 -16.50 14.93
CA TYR A 65 -13.03 -15.32 15.80
C TYR A 65 -11.67 -15.05 16.42
N GLY A 66 -11.21 -13.81 16.34
CA GLY A 66 -9.97 -13.36 16.94
C GLY A 66 -9.70 -11.90 16.59
N GLN A 67 -8.88 -11.23 17.39
CA GLN A 67 -8.48 -9.84 17.21
C GLN A 67 -7.04 -9.75 16.74
N PHE A 68 -6.84 -9.09 15.60
CA PHE A 68 -5.59 -9.07 14.87
C PHE A 68 -5.16 -7.63 14.58
N ARG A 69 -3.84 -7.43 14.41
CA ARG A 69 -3.30 -6.20 13.82
C ARG A 69 -3.48 -6.21 12.32
N SER A 70 -3.39 -5.02 11.72
CA SER A 70 -3.52 -4.85 10.27
C SER A 70 -2.32 -5.44 9.54
N ALA A 71 -1.10 -5.21 10.02
CA ALA A 71 0.13 -5.76 9.45
C ALA A 71 0.42 -7.20 9.92
N PRO A 72 0.95 -8.08 9.06
CA PRO A 72 1.44 -9.40 9.47
C PRO A 72 2.53 -9.28 10.53
N ASP A 73 2.52 -10.19 11.50
CA ASP A 73 3.61 -10.36 12.47
C ASP A 73 4.85 -11.00 11.85
N LEU A 74 4.64 -11.84 10.83
CA LEU A 74 5.70 -12.51 10.11
C LEU A 74 5.30 -12.71 8.65
N THR A 75 6.18 -12.31 7.74
CA THR A 75 6.07 -12.65 6.33
C THR A 75 7.27 -13.49 5.91
N LEU A 76 7.03 -14.60 5.22
CA LEU A 76 8.04 -15.51 4.72
C LEU A 76 7.97 -15.60 3.19
N ASN A 77 9.11 -15.58 2.51
CA ASN A 77 9.24 -15.99 1.12
C ASN A 77 9.94 -17.35 1.08
N LEU A 78 9.18 -18.39 0.77
CA LEU A 78 9.63 -19.77 0.86
C LEU A 78 9.84 -20.38 -0.53
N THR A 79 11.02 -20.94 -0.79
CA THR A 79 11.33 -21.66 -2.03
C THR A 79 11.52 -23.16 -1.79
N GLY A 80 11.30 -23.99 -2.81
CA GLY A 80 11.53 -25.43 -2.72
C GLY A 80 10.54 -26.20 -1.85
N MET A 81 9.42 -25.57 -1.47
CA MET A 81 8.37 -26.17 -0.61
C MET A 81 7.37 -27.03 -1.40
N ALA A 82 7.60 -27.21 -2.71
CA ALA A 82 6.80 -28.10 -3.55
C ALA A 82 6.80 -29.52 -2.97
N GLY A 83 5.63 -29.99 -2.51
CA GLY A 83 5.49 -31.31 -1.89
C GLY A 83 5.70 -31.36 -0.37
N ARG A 84 5.96 -30.23 0.30
CA ARG A 84 6.17 -30.18 1.76
C ARG A 84 5.09 -29.33 2.45
N PRO A 85 4.33 -29.89 3.40
CA PRO A 85 3.46 -29.11 4.26
C PRO A 85 4.27 -28.19 5.18
N LEU A 86 3.73 -27.00 5.47
CA LEU A 86 4.31 -26.07 6.45
C LEU A 86 3.42 -26.08 7.70
N ASP A 87 3.98 -26.46 8.84
CA ASP A 87 3.30 -26.36 10.13
C ASP A 87 3.67 -25.02 10.76
N VAL A 88 2.67 -24.20 11.06
CA VAL A 88 2.77 -22.88 11.70
C VAL A 88 2.01 -22.96 13.02
N PHE A 89 2.62 -22.62 14.14
CA PHE A 89 1.96 -22.69 15.44
C PHE A 89 2.56 -21.66 16.39
N ALA A 90 1.82 -21.28 17.44
CA ALA A 90 2.34 -20.31 18.40
C ALA A 90 2.26 -20.84 19.83
N THR A 91 3.20 -20.38 20.65
CA THR A 91 3.20 -20.62 22.10
C THR A 91 3.20 -19.28 22.81
N SER A 92 2.37 -19.15 23.84
CA SER A 92 2.23 -17.90 24.58
C SER A 92 1.69 -18.14 25.99
N SER A 93 1.77 -17.11 26.84
CA SER A 93 1.12 -17.06 28.15
C SER A 93 -0.33 -16.59 28.10
N CYS A 94 -0.79 -16.01 26.98
CA CYS A 94 -2.20 -15.67 26.77
C CYS A 94 -2.92 -16.67 25.86
N ASP A 95 -4.10 -16.28 25.36
CA ASP A 95 -4.97 -17.07 24.46
C ASP A 95 -4.87 -16.54 23.01
N PRO A 96 -3.83 -16.93 22.25
CA PRO A 96 -3.57 -16.41 20.92
C PRO A 96 -4.41 -17.06 19.83
N ALA A 97 -4.72 -16.28 18.79
CA ALA A 97 -5.38 -16.75 17.58
C ALA A 97 -4.43 -16.62 16.38
N LEU A 98 -4.40 -17.59 15.47
CA LEU A 98 -3.49 -17.59 14.31
C LEU A 98 -4.28 -17.42 13.01
N LEU A 99 -3.84 -16.47 12.19
CA LEU A 99 -4.35 -16.21 10.85
C LEU A 99 -3.18 -16.27 9.85
N VAL A 100 -3.36 -16.96 8.72
CA VAL A 100 -2.31 -17.12 7.71
C VAL A 100 -2.87 -16.89 6.32
N ASN A 101 -2.18 -16.11 5.50
CA ASN A 101 -2.37 -16.01 4.05
C ASN A 101 -1.24 -16.77 3.36
N ASP A 102 -1.57 -17.75 2.52
CA ASP A 102 -0.57 -18.58 1.84
C ASP A 102 -0.08 -17.98 0.51
N ALA A 103 0.84 -18.68 -0.17
CA ALA A 103 1.42 -18.23 -1.44
C ALA A 103 0.43 -18.15 -2.61
N ASN A 104 -0.76 -18.73 -2.45
CA ASN A 104 -1.84 -18.68 -3.44
C ASN A 104 -2.93 -17.67 -3.03
N GLY A 105 -2.72 -16.91 -1.95
CA GLY A 105 -3.68 -15.96 -1.40
C GLY A 105 -4.85 -16.61 -0.66
N GLN A 106 -4.75 -17.90 -0.30
CA GLN A 106 -5.75 -18.58 0.52
C GLN A 106 -5.54 -18.25 2.00
N TRP A 107 -6.65 -18.01 2.71
CA TRP A 107 -6.64 -17.68 4.13
C TRP A 107 -6.96 -18.90 5.01
N TYR A 108 -6.22 -19.02 6.10
CA TYR A 108 -6.33 -20.09 7.09
C TYR A 108 -6.41 -19.49 8.49
N PHE A 109 -7.21 -20.09 9.37
CA PHE A 109 -7.38 -19.64 10.75
C PHE A 109 -7.45 -20.82 11.71
N ASN A 110 -6.82 -20.69 12.88
CA ASN A 110 -7.04 -21.56 14.03
C ASN A 110 -6.62 -20.85 15.32
N ASP A 111 -7.42 -20.95 16.37
CA ASP A 111 -7.17 -20.45 17.73
C ASP A 111 -6.77 -21.57 18.70
N ASP A 112 -7.30 -22.79 18.57
CA ASP A 112 -7.12 -23.86 19.58
C ASP A 112 -6.66 -25.20 18.98
N ARG A 113 -5.40 -25.28 18.53
CA ARG A 113 -4.83 -26.57 18.08
C ARG A 113 -4.51 -27.51 19.24
N ASN A 114 -3.96 -26.97 20.33
CA ASN A 114 -3.51 -27.77 21.47
C ASN A 114 -3.78 -27.03 22.78
N SER A 115 -4.93 -27.29 23.40
CA SER A 115 -5.49 -26.38 24.41
C SER A 115 -5.63 -24.98 23.79
N LEU A 116 -5.29 -23.92 24.52
CA LEU A 116 -5.33 -22.51 24.11
C LEU A 116 -4.22 -22.07 23.14
N GLN A 117 -3.55 -23.01 22.45
CA GLN A 117 -2.43 -22.68 21.57
C GLN A 117 -2.82 -22.94 20.12
N PRO A 118 -2.68 -21.96 19.22
CA PRO A 118 -3.10 -22.08 17.85
C PRO A 118 -2.06 -22.80 17.01
N GLY A 119 -2.51 -23.37 15.90
CA GLY A 119 -1.62 -23.88 14.88
C GLY A 119 -2.32 -24.45 13.67
N LEU A 120 -1.66 -24.35 12.53
CA LEU A 120 -2.14 -24.67 11.21
C LEU A 120 -1.08 -25.47 10.46
N THR A 121 -1.48 -26.54 9.81
CA THR A 121 -0.63 -27.23 8.84
C THR A 121 -1.10 -26.86 7.44
N LEU A 122 -0.36 -25.98 6.77
CA LEU A 122 -0.61 -25.61 5.38
C LEU A 122 -0.31 -26.80 4.46
N PRO A 123 -1.17 -27.07 3.47
CA PRO A 123 -0.99 -28.23 2.59
C PRO A 123 0.28 -28.10 1.75
N ALA A 124 0.75 -29.23 1.24
CA ALA A 124 1.94 -29.28 0.40
C ALA A 124 1.80 -28.36 -0.82
N GLY A 125 2.77 -27.46 -1.02
CA GLY A 125 2.77 -26.49 -2.11
C GLY A 125 2.02 -25.17 -1.83
N ALA A 126 1.20 -25.08 -0.77
CA ALA A 126 0.57 -23.82 -0.34
C ALA A 126 1.59 -22.79 0.13
N ALA A 127 2.71 -23.27 0.68
CA ALA A 127 3.78 -22.45 1.21
C ALA A 127 4.94 -22.23 0.22
N ASN A 128 4.80 -22.56 -1.07
CA ASN A 128 5.89 -22.35 -2.04
C ASN A 128 5.78 -20.97 -2.70
N GLY A 129 6.11 -19.94 -1.93
CA GLY A 129 6.06 -18.53 -2.30
C GLY A 129 5.92 -17.67 -1.03
N ARG A 130 5.21 -16.54 -1.14
CA ARG A 130 5.01 -15.62 -0.02
C ARG A 130 3.95 -16.15 0.95
N VAL A 131 4.21 -16.14 2.24
CA VAL A 131 3.27 -16.54 3.29
C VAL A 131 3.25 -15.45 4.35
N ASP A 132 2.08 -14.93 4.68
CA ASP A 132 1.88 -13.90 5.70
C ASP A 132 1.15 -14.48 6.90
N ILE A 133 1.64 -14.15 8.09
CA ILE A 133 1.20 -14.76 9.33
C ILE A 133 0.91 -13.65 10.33
N TRP A 134 -0.31 -13.65 10.87
CA TRP A 134 -0.73 -12.80 11.97
C TRP A 134 -0.98 -13.65 13.20
N LEU A 135 -0.54 -13.15 14.32
CA LEU A 135 -0.83 -13.69 15.64
C LEU A 135 -1.66 -12.67 16.41
N GLY A 136 -2.94 -12.96 16.52
CA GLY A 136 -3.91 -12.20 17.28
C GLY A 136 -4.15 -12.78 18.67
N THR A 137 -5.17 -12.27 19.35
CA THR A 137 -5.69 -12.84 20.60
C THR A 137 -7.18 -13.14 20.46
N PHE A 138 -7.66 -14.19 21.14
CA PHE A 138 -9.08 -14.53 21.11
C PHE A 138 -9.93 -13.47 21.84
N ALA A 139 -9.53 -13.07 23.05
CA ALA A 139 -10.30 -12.16 23.90
C ALA A 139 -9.90 -10.68 23.80
N GLY A 140 -8.95 -10.34 22.93
CA GLY A 140 -8.38 -9.00 22.82
C GLY A 140 -7.22 -8.71 23.79
N GLY A 141 -6.60 -7.54 23.62
CA GLY A 141 -5.33 -7.22 24.27
C GLY A 141 -4.13 -7.91 23.61
N GLY A 142 -2.96 -7.82 24.22
CA GLY A 142 -1.75 -8.41 23.66
C GLY A 142 -0.80 -9.03 24.67
N CYS A 143 0.03 -9.95 24.20
CA CYS A 143 0.98 -10.67 25.03
C CYS A 143 2.19 -11.16 24.22
N PRO A 144 3.37 -11.34 24.85
CA PRO A 144 4.51 -11.95 24.18
C PRO A 144 4.18 -13.38 23.74
N ALA A 145 4.61 -13.74 22.54
CA ALA A 145 4.42 -15.06 21.99
C ALA A 145 5.63 -15.48 21.14
N VAL A 146 5.78 -16.78 20.95
CA VAL A 146 6.74 -17.35 20.01
C VAL A 146 5.96 -18.01 18.90
N LEU A 147 5.97 -17.39 17.72
CA LEU A 147 5.46 -17.96 16.48
C LEU A 147 6.50 -18.92 15.91
N SER A 148 6.12 -20.15 15.63
CA SER A 148 7.02 -21.20 15.17
C SER A 148 6.60 -21.76 13.82
N VAL A 149 7.56 -21.98 12.94
CA VAL A 149 7.35 -22.62 11.63
C VAL A 149 8.27 -23.83 11.46
N GLN A 150 7.76 -24.90 10.86
CA GLN A 150 8.54 -26.08 10.49
C GLN A 150 7.99 -26.72 9.22
N ALA A 151 8.87 -27.32 8.41
CA ALA A 151 8.45 -28.08 7.24
C ALA A 151 8.38 -29.56 7.59
N LEU A 152 7.22 -30.16 7.40
CA LEU A 152 7.02 -31.57 7.69
C LEU A 152 7.63 -32.44 6.59
N ALA A 153 8.16 -33.60 6.97
CA ALA A 153 8.54 -34.64 6.01
C ALA A 153 7.26 -35.17 5.34
N GLY A 154 7.25 -35.25 4.01
CA GLY A 154 6.03 -35.52 3.26
C GLY A 154 5.40 -36.89 3.57
N ALA A 155 4.30 -36.89 4.34
CA ALA A 155 3.12 -37.77 4.24
C ALA A 155 2.00 -37.40 5.27
N GLY A 156 0.99 -36.65 4.81
CA GLY A 156 -0.46 -36.70 5.13
C GLY A 156 -1.04 -36.77 6.56
N GLN A 157 -1.82 -35.74 6.94
CA GLN A 157 -3.24 -35.88 7.29
C GLN A 157 -4.05 -34.69 6.71
N PRO A 158 -5.23 -34.93 6.10
CA PRO A 158 -6.09 -33.87 5.60
C PRO A 158 -6.93 -33.28 6.75
N VAL A 159 -6.88 -31.96 6.92
CA VAL A 159 -7.89 -31.21 7.70
C VAL A 159 -9.12 -31.00 6.80
N PRO A 160 -10.36 -31.08 7.32
CA PRO A 160 -11.57 -30.94 6.51
C PRO A 160 -11.61 -29.60 5.77
N GLN A 161 -11.84 -29.64 4.47
CA GLN A 161 -12.03 -28.45 3.64
C GLN A 161 -13.31 -27.70 4.05
N PRO A 162 -13.24 -26.38 4.29
CA PRO A 162 -14.37 -25.51 4.02
C PRO A 162 -14.58 -25.42 2.50
N VAL A 163 -15.84 -25.26 2.12
CA VAL A 163 -16.41 -25.24 0.75
C VAL A 163 -15.59 -24.36 -0.22
N PRO A 164 -15.50 -24.69 -1.53
CA PRO A 164 -14.73 -23.91 -2.49
C PRO A 164 -15.15 -22.43 -2.51
N VAL A 165 -14.22 -21.54 -2.17
CA VAL A 165 -14.36 -20.09 -2.36
C VAL A 165 -13.86 -19.76 -3.79
N PRO A 166 -14.55 -18.87 -4.54
CA PRO A 166 -14.21 -18.54 -5.93
C PRO A 166 -12.79 -17.99 -6.11
N GLN A 167 -12.29 -18.12 -7.35
CA GLN A 167 -10.92 -17.86 -7.82
C GLN A 167 -10.32 -16.47 -7.45
N PRO A 168 -8.97 -16.34 -7.49
CA PRO A 168 -8.21 -15.29 -6.81
C PRO A 168 -8.48 -13.87 -7.31
N VAL A 169 -8.52 -12.93 -6.37
CA VAL A 169 -8.41 -11.49 -6.62
C VAL A 169 -6.96 -11.18 -7.04
N PRO A 170 -6.72 -10.37 -8.09
CA PRO A 170 -5.37 -9.94 -8.47
C PRO A 170 -4.67 -9.12 -7.37
N VAL A 171 -3.35 -9.25 -7.26
CA VAL A 171 -2.48 -8.50 -6.35
C VAL A 171 -2.45 -7.00 -6.74
N PRO A 172 -2.69 -6.05 -5.81
CA PRO A 172 -2.55 -4.62 -6.09
C PRO A 172 -1.12 -4.27 -6.49
N GLN A 173 -0.96 -3.60 -7.64
CA GLN A 173 0.33 -3.13 -8.14
C GLN A 173 0.75 -1.80 -7.48
N PRO A 174 2.06 -1.51 -7.33
CA PRO A 174 2.56 -0.24 -6.78
C PRO A 174 2.14 0.95 -7.64
N VAL A 175 1.67 2.01 -6.98
CA VAL A 175 1.29 3.29 -7.59
C VAL A 175 2.48 4.26 -7.48
N PRO A 176 2.93 4.91 -8.57
CA PRO A 176 3.95 5.96 -8.52
C PRO A 176 3.54 7.17 -7.65
N GLN A 177 4.52 7.76 -6.95
CA GLN A 177 4.33 8.90 -6.05
C GLN A 177 3.75 10.15 -6.76
N PRO A 178 2.98 11.00 -6.06
CA PRO A 178 2.38 12.20 -6.63
C PRO A 178 3.43 13.21 -7.12
N VAL A 179 3.24 13.71 -8.33
CA VAL A 179 3.99 14.85 -8.90
C VAL A 179 3.53 16.15 -8.19
N PRO A 180 4.43 17.03 -7.73
CA PRO A 180 4.04 18.29 -7.09
C PRO A 180 3.47 19.28 -8.13
N LEU A 181 2.37 19.97 -7.80
CA LEU A 181 1.81 21.03 -8.66
C LEU A 181 1.19 22.21 -7.87
N PRO A 182 1.13 23.40 -8.50
CA PRO A 182 0.95 24.71 -7.87
C PRO A 182 -0.52 25.08 -7.56
N ALA A 183 -0.68 26.18 -6.81
CA ALA A 183 -1.98 26.70 -6.38
C ALA A 183 -2.91 27.15 -7.54
N SER A 184 -4.20 26.82 -7.41
CA SER A 184 -5.40 27.37 -8.09
C SER A 184 -5.82 26.87 -9.50
N ALA A 185 -6.11 25.58 -9.67
CA ALA A 185 -6.91 25.10 -10.80
C ALA A 185 -7.98 24.07 -10.37
N CYS A 186 -9.11 24.02 -11.09
CA CYS A 186 -10.11 22.97 -10.95
C CYS A 186 -9.54 21.58 -11.34
N PRO A 187 -10.13 20.47 -10.85
CA PRO A 187 -9.76 19.13 -11.29
C PRO A 187 -9.73 19.01 -12.81
N SER A 188 -8.65 18.47 -13.36
CA SER A 188 -8.47 18.29 -14.81
C SER A 188 -7.97 16.89 -15.13
N TRP A 189 -8.65 16.23 -16.07
CA TRP A 189 -8.23 14.94 -16.62
C TRP A 189 -7.14 15.09 -17.69
N GLU A 190 -6.79 16.31 -18.12
CA GLU A 190 -5.76 16.55 -19.14
C GLU A 190 -4.36 16.11 -18.68
N VAL A 191 -4.12 16.16 -17.37
CA VAL A 191 -2.92 15.60 -16.74
C VAL A 191 -3.30 14.25 -16.12
N PRO A 192 -2.73 13.13 -16.59
CA PRO A 192 -3.04 11.83 -16.03
C PRO A 192 -2.40 11.62 -14.68
N GLY A 193 -3.19 11.07 -13.76
CA GLY A 193 -2.71 10.42 -12.56
C GLY A 193 -2.06 9.07 -12.85
N PRO A 194 -1.50 8.42 -11.83
CA PRO A 194 -1.00 7.05 -11.90
C PRO A 194 -1.85 6.11 -12.75
N ALA A 195 -1.22 5.49 -13.75
CA ALA A 195 -1.92 4.70 -14.74
C ALA A 195 -2.20 3.27 -14.25
N LEU A 196 -3.44 2.83 -14.39
CA LEU A 196 -3.88 1.45 -14.21
C LEU A 196 -4.54 0.96 -15.52
N ALA A 197 -4.48 -0.34 -15.80
CA ALA A 197 -5.10 -0.88 -17.02
C ALA A 197 -5.72 -2.25 -16.77
N PHE A 198 -7.00 -2.40 -17.13
CA PHE A 198 -7.75 -3.65 -16.95
C PHE A 198 -8.73 -3.91 -18.10
N ASP A 199 -8.90 -5.19 -18.41
CA ASP A 199 -10.11 -5.68 -19.05
C ASP A 199 -11.19 -5.97 -17.99
N ALA A 200 -12.47 -5.80 -18.32
CA ALA A 200 -13.60 -6.04 -17.42
C ALA A 200 -13.54 -7.43 -16.76
N SER A 201 -13.06 -8.45 -17.49
CA SER A 201 -12.90 -9.81 -16.97
C SER A 201 -11.87 -9.94 -15.84
N GLN A 202 -10.95 -8.99 -15.72
CA GLN A 202 -9.89 -9.00 -14.71
C GLN A 202 -10.31 -8.35 -13.39
N ILE A 203 -11.39 -7.56 -13.41
CA ILE A 203 -11.91 -6.81 -12.24
C ILE A 203 -13.33 -7.27 -11.86
N LEU A 204 -13.71 -8.50 -12.20
CA LEU A 204 -15.00 -9.07 -11.75
C LEU A 204 -15.08 -9.20 -10.23
N GLN A 205 -13.93 -9.34 -9.58
CA GLN A 205 -13.77 -9.21 -8.14
C GLN A 205 -13.28 -7.80 -7.79
N PRO A 206 -13.66 -7.26 -6.62
CA PRO A 206 -13.20 -5.95 -6.19
C PRO A 206 -11.69 -5.93 -6.02
N LEU A 207 -11.04 -4.96 -6.64
CA LEU A 207 -9.60 -4.71 -6.54
C LEU A 207 -9.37 -3.38 -5.83
N SER A 208 -8.55 -3.37 -4.78
CA SER A 208 -8.32 -2.20 -3.93
C SER A 208 -6.90 -1.67 -4.06
N TYR A 209 -6.77 -0.35 -4.09
CA TYR A 209 -5.52 0.39 -4.16
C TYR A 209 -5.41 1.35 -2.98
N VAL A 210 -4.19 1.60 -2.52
CA VAL A 210 -3.92 2.67 -1.54
C VAL A 210 -4.26 4.00 -2.20
N ALA A 211 -5.05 4.81 -1.50
CA ALA A 211 -5.39 6.17 -1.88
C ALA A 211 -5.19 7.10 -0.69
N GLN A 212 -5.16 8.40 -0.94
CA GLN A 212 -5.20 9.39 0.12
C GLN A 212 -6.38 10.30 -0.18
N ALA A 213 -7.42 10.29 0.64
CA ALA A 213 -8.48 11.25 0.46
C ALA A 213 -7.89 12.64 0.71
N THR A 214 -7.90 13.48 -0.33
CA THR A 214 -7.25 14.78 -0.31
C THR A 214 -8.02 15.79 -1.14
N GLY A 215 -7.73 17.06 -0.92
CA GLY A 215 -8.50 18.18 -1.45
C GLY A 215 -7.63 19.30 -2.01
N GLY A 216 -7.99 20.52 -1.63
CA GLY A 216 -7.34 21.77 -2.02
C GLY A 216 -8.16 22.63 -2.99
N THR A 217 -9.18 22.07 -3.66
CA THR A 217 -10.08 22.83 -4.53
C THR A 217 -11.53 22.40 -4.35
N ASP A 218 -12.42 23.34 -3.97
CA ASP A 218 -13.86 23.11 -3.90
C ASP A 218 -14.47 23.06 -5.32
N VAL A 219 -14.78 21.85 -5.77
CA VAL A 219 -15.26 21.57 -7.12
C VAL A 219 -16.67 22.10 -7.37
N THR A 220 -17.40 22.49 -6.33
CA THR A 220 -18.72 23.15 -6.48
C THR A 220 -18.61 24.47 -7.28
N THR A 221 -17.41 25.06 -7.31
CA THR A 221 -17.13 26.31 -8.03
C THR A 221 -16.58 26.09 -9.45
N CYS A 222 -16.39 24.83 -9.86
CA CYS A 222 -15.75 24.47 -11.12
C CYS A 222 -16.74 24.33 -12.28
N PRO A 223 -16.64 25.15 -13.35
CA PRO A 223 -17.54 25.06 -14.49
C PRO A 223 -17.40 23.72 -15.22
N GLY A 224 -18.52 23.04 -15.45
CA GLY A 224 -18.55 21.80 -16.24
C GLY A 224 -18.16 20.52 -15.47
N ILE A 225 -17.92 20.62 -14.16
CA ILE A 225 -17.74 19.48 -13.26
C ILE A 225 -19.01 19.32 -12.43
N ASP A 226 -19.66 18.16 -12.52
CA ASP A 226 -20.82 17.83 -11.68
C ASP A 226 -20.33 17.12 -10.41
N GLY A 227 -19.89 17.90 -9.43
CA GLY A 227 -19.36 17.41 -8.16
C GLY A 227 -19.50 18.43 -7.04
N ARG A 228 -19.18 18.02 -5.81
CA ARG A 228 -19.20 18.90 -4.63
C ARG A 228 -17.94 18.70 -3.78
N ARG A 229 -17.61 19.72 -3.00
CA ARG A 229 -16.52 19.70 -2.01
C ARG A 229 -15.15 19.50 -2.66
N TYR A 230 -14.19 18.96 -1.93
CA TYR A 230 -12.79 19.14 -2.23
C TYR A 230 -12.25 17.95 -3.00
N ALA A 231 -11.51 18.22 -4.07
CA ALA A 231 -10.71 17.24 -4.77
C ALA A 231 -9.37 17.86 -5.18
N SER A 232 -8.35 17.01 -5.39
CA SER A 232 -7.07 17.43 -5.96
C SER A 232 -7.22 17.88 -7.42
N GLN A 233 -6.26 18.65 -7.91
CA GLN A 233 -6.27 19.13 -9.30
C GLN A 233 -6.02 18.00 -10.32
N VAL A 234 -5.18 17.04 -9.95
CA VAL A 234 -4.81 15.88 -10.77
C VAL A 234 -5.51 14.64 -10.21
N PRO A 235 -6.03 13.73 -11.04
CA PRO A 235 -6.62 12.49 -10.57
C PRO A 235 -5.56 11.63 -9.88
N GLN A 236 -5.98 10.85 -8.90
CA GLN A 236 -5.10 9.91 -8.21
C GLN A 236 -4.93 8.62 -9.00
N PHE A 237 -5.87 8.31 -9.88
CA PHE A 237 -5.81 7.15 -10.76
C PHE A 237 -6.35 7.52 -12.14
N SER A 238 -5.60 7.12 -13.17
CA SER A 238 -6.08 7.08 -14.56
C SER A 238 -6.25 5.61 -14.96
N VAL A 239 -7.47 5.12 -15.00
CA VAL A 239 -7.79 3.71 -15.27
C VAL A 239 -8.17 3.51 -16.72
N SER A 240 -7.37 2.79 -17.49
CA SER A 240 -7.70 2.37 -18.85
C SER A 240 -8.49 1.06 -18.82
N LEU A 241 -9.75 1.10 -19.27
CA LEU A 241 -10.68 -0.03 -19.20
C LEU A 241 -11.07 -0.53 -20.60
N THR A 242 -11.09 -1.84 -20.78
CA THR A 242 -11.59 -2.52 -21.99
C THR A 242 -12.64 -3.58 -21.65
N GLY A 243 -13.44 -4.00 -22.64
CA GLY A 243 -14.36 -5.13 -22.48
C GLY A 243 -15.57 -4.86 -21.58
N MET A 244 -15.91 -3.59 -21.34
CA MET A 244 -16.98 -3.19 -20.41
C MET A 244 -18.40 -3.40 -20.98
N ASP A 245 -18.53 -3.92 -22.20
CA ASP A 245 -19.82 -4.22 -22.81
C ASP A 245 -20.55 -5.32 -22.01
N GLY A 246 -21.74 -5.00 -21.50
CA GLY A 246 -22.50 -5.91 -20.63
C GLY A 246 -22.07 -5.88 -19.16
N TYR A 247 -21.20 -4.94 -18.77
CA TYR A 247 -20.80 -4.71 -17.39
C TYR A 247 -21.14 -3.28 -16.93
N SER A 248 -21.27 -3.12 -15.62
CA SER A 248 -21.25 -1.83 -14.92
C SER A 248 -19.98 -1.72 -14.10
N LEU A 249 -19.47 -0.52 -13.89
CA LEU A 249 -18.30 -0.27 -13.05
C LEU A 249 -18.75 0.25 -11.69
N ARG A 250 -18.49 -0.52 -10.64
CA ARG A 250 -18.58 -0.06 -9.25
C ARG A 250 -17.25 0.51 -8.82
N LEU A 251 -17.26 1.74 -8.32
CA LEU A 251 -16.14 2.43 -7.72
C LEU A 251 -16.49 2.78 -6.28
N LEU A 252 -15.56 2.58 -5.36
CA LEU A 252 -15.73 2.88 -3.94
C LEU A 252 -14.46 3.58 -3.45
N ALA A 253 -14.60 4.60 -2.60
CA ALA A 253 -13.50 5.06 -1.78
C ALA A 253 -13.83 4.84 -0.30
N ASN A 254 -12.84 4.39 0.46
CA ASN A 254 -12.94 4.22 1.91
C ASN A 254 -11.74 4.87 2.58
N ALA A 255 -11.97 5.94 3.34
CA ALA A 255 -10.92 6.71 3.98
C ALA A 255 -11.27 6.98 5.45
N GLU A 256 -10.27 7.34 6.25
CA GLU A 256 -10.46 7.64 7.68
C GLU A 256 -11.29 8.92 7.94
N CYS A 257 -11.42 9.75 6.92
CA CYS A 257 -12.18 10.99 6.90
C CYS A 257 -13.36 10.88 5.93
N ASP A 258 -14.27 11.85 6.05
CA ASP A 258 -15.41 12.02 5.14
C ASP A 258 -14.91 12.27 3.71
N SER A 259 -14.96 11.22 2.91
CA SER A 259 -14.36 11.16 1.57
C SER A 259 -15.41 11.41 0.52
N THR A 260 -15.00 11.94 -0.62
CA THR A 260 -15.85 12.08 -1.79
C THR A 260 -15.20 11.36 -2.96
N LEU A 261 -16.01 10.94 -3.93
CA LEU A 261 -15.54 10.27 -5.12
C LEU A 261 -16.01 11.06 -6.33
N LEU A 262 -15.05 11.65 -7.04
CA LEU A 262 -15.27 12.35 -8.29
C LEU A 262 -14.61 11.55 -9.41
N VAL A 263 -15.34 11.33 -10.51
CA VAL A 263 -14.89 10.48 -11.61
C VAL A 263 -15.21 11.13 -12.95
N ASN A 264 -14.24 11.16 -13.87
CA ASN A 264 -14.46 11.51 -15.27
C ASN A 264 -14.43 10.23 -16.12
N GLY A 265 -15.55 9.92 -16.78
CA GLY A 265 -15.65 8.77 -17.67
C GLY A 265 -14.93 8.97 -19.00
N ALA A 266 -14.74 7.89 -19.74
CA ALA A 266 -14.07 7.89 -21.06
C ALA A 266 -14.79 8.73 -22.12
N ASP A 267 -16.07 9.00 -21.93
CA ASP A 267 -16.88 9.88 -22.76
C ASP A 267 -16.94 11.32 -22.23
N THR A 268 -16.10 11.66 -21.25
CA THR A 268 -16.01 12.93 -20.53
C THR A 268 -17.20 13.26 -19.61
N THR A 269 -18.10 12.31 -19.36
CA THR A 269 -19.18 12.46 -18.37
C THR A 269 -18.61 12.46 -16.95
N TRP A 270 -19.04 13.41 -16.12
CA TRP A 270 -18.67 13.46 -14.70
C TRP A 270 -19.65 12.68 -13.83
N TYR A 271 -19.12 11.97 -12.84
CA TYR A 271 -19.85 11.25 -11.82
C TYR A 271 -19.35 11.65 -10.45
N TYR A 272 -20.25 11.80 -9.49
CA TYR A 272 -19.91 12.21 -8.14
C TYR A 272 -20.76 11.47 -7.10
N ASN A 273 -20.11 11.06 -6.00
CA ASN A 273 -20.80 10.67 -4.79
C ASN A 273 -19.99 11.10 -3.56
N ASP A 274 -20.66 11.44 -2.46
CA ASP A 274 -20.09 11.67 -1.13
C ASP A 274 -20.54 10.58 -0.15
N ASP A 275 -21.83 10.27 -0.10
CA ASP A 275 -22.39 9.29 0.86
C ASP A 275 -23.05 8.10 0.15
N GLY A 276 -22.32 6.98 0.02
CA GLY A 276 -22.83 5.72 -0.51
C GLY A 276 -23.43 4.81 0.58
N GLN A 277 -24.46 4.03 0.23
CA GLN A 277 -25.01 2.91 1.05
C GLN A 277 -25.44 3.24 2.51
N GLY A 278 -25.56 4.51 2.88
CA GLY A 278 -26.00 4.95 4.22
C GLY A 278 -24.88 5.20 5.23
N ASN A 279 -23.63 5.37 4.79
CA ASN A 279 -22.48 5.82 5.60
C ASN A 279 -21.73 6.97 4.90
N LEU A 280 -20.63 7.44 5.49
CA LEU A 280 -19.75 8.51 4.98
C LEU A 280 -18.78 8.06 3.86
N GLN A 281 -19.08 6.95 3.16
CA GLN A 281 -18.18 6.36 2.17
C GLN A 281 -18.82 6.41 0.78
N PRO A 282 -18.22 7.09 -0.20
CA PRO A 282 -18.80 7.28 -1.51
C PRO A 282 -18.67 6.02 -2.36
N GLN A 283 -19.79 5.64 -3.01
CA GLN A 283 -19.85 4.54 -3.98
C GLN A 283 -20.52 5.00 -5.28
N LEU A 284 -19.88 4.78 -6.41
CA LEU A 284 -20.44 5.05 -7.74
C LEU A 284 -20.66 3.76 -8.51
N ASP A 285 -21.86 3.57 -9.05
CA ASP A 285 -22.20 2.48 -9.96
C ASP A 285 -22.47 3.06 -11.35
N ILE A 286 -21.46 3.02 -12.22
CA ILE A 286 -21.53 3.56 -13.58
C ILE A 286 -21.99 2.44 -14.52
N THR A 287 -23.17 2.57 -15.11
CA THR A 287 -23.78 1.51 -15.94
C THR A 287 -23.71 1.79 -17.45
N ASN A 288 -23.15 2.93 -17.88
CA ASN A 288 -23.05 3.30 -19.29
C ASN A 288 -21.72 2.78 -19.89
N PRO A 289 -21.71 1.72 -20.73
CA PRO A 289 -20.47 1.18 -21.27
C PRO A 289 -19.70 2.16 -22.17
N ALA A 290 -20.39 3.14 -22.77
CA ALA A 290 -19.74 4.19 -23.56
C ALA A 290 -18.85 5.12 -22.72
N SER A 291 -19.15 5.28 -21.43
CA SER A 291 -18.32 6.04 -20.50
C SER A 291 -17.21 5.21 -19.85
N LEU A 292 -17.08 3.92 -20.20
CA LEU A 292 -16.23 2.97 -19.49
C LEU A 292 -15.17 2.32 -20.39
N ASN A 293 -15.43 2.06 -21.68
CA ASN A 293 -14.39 1.54 -22.58
C ASN A 293 -13.43 2.67 -23.01
N GLY A 294 -12.36 2.89 -22.24
CA GLY A 294 -11.37 3.95 -22.43
C GLY A 294 -10.72 4.36 -21.11
N ARG A 295 -10.15 5.57 -21.06
CA ARG A 295 -9.56 6.11 -19.83
C ARG A 295 -10.65 6.70 -18.93
N VAL A 296 -10.64 6.31 -17.66
CA VAL A 296 -11.48 6.84 -16.59
C VAL A 296 -10.58 7.45 -15.53
N ASP A 297 -10.85 8.69 -15.13
CA ASP A 297 -10.04 9.41 -14.16
C ASP A 297 -10.75 9.50 -12.82
N VAL A 298 -10.02 9.21 -11.74
CA VAL A 298 -10.58 9.06 -10.41
C VAL A 298 -9.88 9.99 -9.43
N TRP A 299 -10.67 10.78 -8.71
CA TRP A 299 -10.25 11.60 -7.58
C TRP A 299 -10.91 11.07 -6.32
N VAL A 300 -10.08 10.68 -5.34
CA VAL A 300 -10.53 10.46 -3.97
C VAL A 300 -10.43 11.80 -3.25
N GLY A 301 -11.57 12.50 -3.23
CA GLY A 301 -11.74 13.80 -2.63
C GLY A 301 -12.14 13.73 -1.17
N THR A 302 -12.42 14.88 -0.56
CA THR A 302 -12.83 15.00 0.85
C THR A 302 -13.98 15.99 0.99
N TYR A 303 -14.85 15.76 1.97
CA TYR A 303 -15.98 16.66 2.20
C TYR A 303 -15.55 17.95 2.90
N ASN A 304 -14.60 17.87 3.84
CA ASN A 304 -14.18 18.96 4.71
C ASN A 304 -12.73 19.45 4.46
N ASP A 305 -12.16 19.17 3.29
CA ASP A 305 -10.78 19.54 2.92
C ASP A 305 -9.69 18.96 3.85
N THR A 306 -10.02 17.85 4.53
CA THR A 306 -9.11 17.18 5.46
C THR A 306 -8.40 16.04 4.76
N VAL A 307 -7.07 16.01 4.83
CA VAL A 307 -6.28 14.92 4.23
C VAL A 307 -6.27 13.70 5.14
N CYS A 308 -6.56 12.52 4.61
CA CYS A 308 -6.49 11.27 5.38
C CYS A 308 -6.14 10.06 4.50
N PRO A 309 -5.51 9.02 5.07
CA PRO A 309 -5.26 7.79 4.33
C PRO A 309 -6.56 7.05 4.03
N GLY A 310 -6.55 6.28 2.95
CA GLY A 310 -7.70 5.50 2.53
C GLY A 310 -7.39 4.51 1.41
N THR A 311 -8.45 4.04 0.78
CA THR A 311 -8.39 3.09 -0.33
C THR A 311 -9.36 3.47 -1.43
N PHE A 312 -9.00 3.10 -2.65
CA PHE A 312 -9.85 3.17 -3.83
C PHE A 312 -10.09 1.74 -4.34
N THR A 313 -11.34 1.35 -4.49
CA THR A 313 -11.74 0.02 -4.98
C THR A 313 -12.51 0.15 -6.27
N LEU A 314 -12.23 -0.75 -7.22
CA LEU A 314 -12.97 -0.88 -8.47
C LEU A 314 -13.42 -2.32 -8.73
N GLN A 315 -14.59 -2.47 -9.36
CA GLN A 315 -15.17 -3.77 -9.72
C GLN A 315 -16.07 -3.66 -10.96
N ALA A 316 -15.93 -4.58 -11.91
CA ALA A 316 -16.91 -4.79 -12.98
C ALA A 316 -18.01 -5.75 -12.53
N ILE A 317 -19.26 -5.31 -12.63
CA ILE A 317 -20.46 -6.08 -12.26
C ILE A 317 -21.22 -6.46 -13.53
N PRO A 318 -21.44 -7.75 -13.83
CA PRO A 318 -22.22 -8.18 -14.98
C PRO A 318 -23.64 -7.61 -14.92
N VAL A 319 -24.05 -6.93 -15.99
CA VAL A 319 -25.42 -6.46 -16.15
C VAL A 319 -26.20 -7.56 -16.86
N ALA A 320 -27.31 -8.00 -16.26
CA ALA A 320 -28.17 -9.00 -16.89
C ALA A 320 -28.74 -8.42 -18.20
N VAL A 321 -28.16 -8.81 -19.33
CA VAL A 321 -28.75 -8.51 -20.64
C VAL A 321 -30.02 -9.34 -20.76
N THR A 322 -31.17 -8.68 -20.65
CA THR A 322 -32.42 -9.29 -21.15
C THR A 322 -32.18 -9.58 -22.63
N PRO A 323 -32.36 -10.84 -23.12
CA PRO A 323 -32.13 -11.14 -24.52
C PRO A 323 -32.97 -10.18 -25.36
N GLN A 324 -32.30 -9.34 -26.13
CA GLN A 324 -32.95 -8.47 -27.08
C GLN A 324 -33.82 -9.37 -27.96
N PRO A 325 -35.13 -9.08 -28.13
CA PRO A 325 -35.98 -9.91 -28.96
C PRO A 325 -35.31 -10.04 -30.32
N VAL A 326 -35.00 -11.28 -30.70
CA VAL A 326 -34.50 -11.61 -32.04
C VAL A 326 -35.39 -10.85 -33.02
N PRO A 327 -34.86 -9.96 -33.88
CA PRO A 327 -35.67 -9.27 -34.86
C PRO A 327 -36.46 -10.33 -35.61
N GLN A 328 -37.79 -10.30 -35.48
CA GLN A 328 -38.63 -11.13 -36.34
C GLN A 328 -38.20 -10.82 -37.77
N PRO A 329 -38.02 -11.84 -38.63
CA PRO A 329 -37.67 -11.61 -40.01
C PRO A 329 -38.68 -10.62 -40.60
N VAL A 330 -38.21 -9.40 -40.87
CA VAL A 330 -39.02 -8.39 -41.55
C VAL A 330 -39.41 -9.04 -42.87
N PRO A 331 -40.71 -9.13 -43.21
CA PRO A 331 -41.14 -9.66 -44.49
C PRO A 331 -40.36 -8.93 -45.60
N VAL A 332 -39.64 -9.70 -46.41
CA VAL A 332 -38.92 -9.17 -47.57
C VAL A 332 -39.94 -8.39 -48.41
N PRO A 333 -39.75 -7.06 -48.60
CA PRO A 333 -40.63 -6.31 -49.47
C PRO A 333 -40.58 -6.93 -50.87
N VAL A 334 -41.75 -7.31 -51.38
CA VAL A 334 -41.93 -7.69 -52.79
C VAL A 334 -41.35 -6.56 -53.65
N PRO A 335 -40.50 -6.85 -54.66
CA PRO A 335 -39.94 -5.82 -55.51
C PRO A 335 -41.03 -4.95 -56.13
N ALA A 336 -41.00 -3.65 -55.83
CA ALA A 336 -41.82 -2.67 -56.50
C ALA A 336 -41.39 -2.57 -57.98
N PRO A 337 -42.31 -2.37 -58.93
CA PRO A 337 -41.98 -2.25 -60.35
C PRO A 337 -40.99 -1.11 -60.61
N ALA A 338 -40.05 -1.37 -61.51
CA ALA A 338 -39.02 -0.43 -61.93
C ALA A 338 -39.60 0.92 -62.37
N PRO A 339 -39.11 2.06 -61.82
CA PRO A 339 -39.49 3.38 -62.33
C PRO A 339 -38.88 3.63 -63.71
N VAL A 340 -39.69 4.24 -64.57
CA VAL A 340 -39.36 4.68 -65.94
C VAL A 340 -38.25 5.75 -65.88
N PRO A 341 -37.24 5.70 -66.77
CA PRO A 341 -36.13 6.65 -66.74
C PRO A 341 -36.57 8.09 -67.04
N VAL A 342 -36.19 9.01 -66.16
CA VAL A 342 -36.29 10.47 -66.34
C VAL A 342 -35.00 10.99 -66.99
N PRO A 343 -35.05 11.93 -67.95
CA PRO A 343 -33.87 12.42 -68.66
C PRO A 343 -32.84 13.11 -67.77
N ALA A 344 -31.56 12.86 -68.08
CA ALA A 344 -30.39 13.37 -67.38
C ALA A 344 -30.25 14.91 -67.42
N PRO A 345 -29.98 15.58 -66.29
CA PRO A 345 -29.55 16.97 -66.27
C PRO A 345 -28.12 17.16 -66.78
N VAL A 346 -27.91 18.29 -67.44
CA VAL A 346 -26.65 18.74 -68.07
C VAL A 346 -25.54 18.97 -67.01
N PRO A 347 -24.28 18.61 -67.27
CA PRO A 347 -23.18 18.78 -66.31
C PRO A 347 -22.87 20.24 -66.01
N VAL A 348 -22.72 20.56 -64.72
CA VAL A 348 -22.16 21.82 -64.20
C VAL A 348 -20.63 21.66 -64.04
N PRO A 349 -19.80 22.68 -64.32
CA PRO A 349 -18.34 22.56 -64.26
C PRO A 349 -17.81 22.22 -62.86
N VAL A 350 -16.91 21.24 -62.80
CA VAL A 350 -16.22 20.80 -61.59
C VAL A 350 -15.09 21.79 -61.25
N PRO A 351 -14.99 22.29 -60.00
CA PRO A 351 -13.85 23.09 -59.56
C PRO A 351 -12.54 22.29 -59.53
N VAL A 352 -11.46 22.92 -59.97
CA VAL A 352 -10.09 22.35 -60.00
C VAL A 352 -9.60 22.08 -58.57
N PRO A 353 -9.06 20.88 -58.26
CA PRO A 353 -8.52 20.57 -56.93
C PRO A 353 -7.32 21.46 -56.58
N VAL A 354 -7.34 22.03 -55.37
CA VAL A 354 -6.18 22.68 -54.76
C VAL A 354 -5.18 21.60 -54.32
N PRO A 355 -3.87 21.74 -54.58
CA PRO A 355 -2.86 20.76 -54.15
C PRO A 355 -2.82 20.58 -52.63
N ALA A 356 -2.81 19.33 -52.20
CA ALA A 356 -2.67 18.95 -50.79
C ALA A 356 -1.26 19.31 -50.26
N PRO A 357 -1.13 19.82 -49.02
CA PRO A 357 0.16 20.07 -48.40
C PRO A 357 1.00 18.79 -48.26
N ALA A 358 2.31 18.92 -48.45
CA ALA A 358 3.28 17.83 -48.31
C ALA A 358 3.28 17.26 -46.88
N PRO A 359 3.40 15.92 -46.71
CA PRO A 359 3.46 15.30 -45.38
C PRO A 359 4.64 15.79 -44.56
N ALA A 360 4.40 16.07 -43.27
CA ALA A 360 5.43 16.40 -42.31
C ALA A 360 6.39 15.20 -42.08
N PRO A 361 7.69 15.43 -41.79
CA PRO A 361 8.65 14.37 -41.54
C PRO A 361 8.26 13.49 -40.36
N ALA A 362 8.46 12.18 -40.51
CA ALA A 362 8.19 11.20 -39.45
C ALA A 362 9.03 11.49 -38.19
N PRO A 363 8.45 11.35 -36.97
CA PRO A 363 9.19 11.49 -35.73
C PRO A 363 10.33 10.48 -35.62
N ALA A 364 11.47 10.93 -35.08
CA ALA A 364 12.60 10.06 -34.78
C ALA A 364 12.21 8.97 -33.77
N PRO A 365 12.84 7.78 -33.80
CA PRO A 365 12.56 6.70 -32.86
C PRO A 365 12.80 7.16 -31.41
N VAL A 366 11.79 6.95 -30.56
CA VAL A 366 11.90 7.16 -29.11
C VAL A 366 12.92 6.15 -28.55
N PRO A 367 13.89 6.58 -27.72
CA PRO A 367 14.83 5.67 -27.08
C PRO A 367 14.10 4.58 -26.29
N VAL A 368 14.50 3.33 -26.48
CA VAL A 368 13.98 2.18 -25.73
C VAL A 368 14.32 2.38 -24.23
N PRO A 369 13.35 2.25 -23.31
CA PRO A 369 13.61 2.32 -21.88
C PRO A 369 14.69 1.32 -21.47
N GLN A 370 15.71 1.77 -20.74
CA GLN A 370 16.69 0.88 -20.15
C GLN A 370 16.01 -0.10 -19.16
N PRO A 371 16.54 -1.33 -19.00
CA PRO A 371 16.01 -2.28 -18.03
C PRO A 371 15.97 -1.66 -16.63
N VAL A 372 14.82 -1.79 -15.97
CA VAL A 372 14.64 -1.41 -14.56
C VAL A 372 15.66 -2.23 -13.74
N PRO A 373 16.47 -1.59 -12.86
CA PRO A 373 17.42 -2.30 -12.00
C PRO A 373 16.72 -3.40 -11.20
N GLN A 374 17.35 -4.58 -11.10
CA GLN A 374 16.88 -5.64 -10.20
C GLN A 374 16.85 -5.13 -8.75
N PRO A 375 15.88 -5.58 -7.91
CA PRO A 375 15.89 -5.29 -6.48
C PRO A 375 17.22 -5.75 -5.88
N VAL A 376 17.92 -4.83 -5.23
CA VAL A 376 19.16 -5.13 -4.52
C VAL A 376 18.79 -6.01 -3.31
N PRO A 377 19.45 -7.16 -3.08
CA PRO A 377 19.20 -7.99 -1.91
C PRO A 377 19.39 -7.18 -0.62
N MET A 378 18.43 -7.23 0.30
CA MET A 378 18.58 -6.61 1.62
C MET A 378 19.75 -7.29 2.37
N PRO A 379 20.70 -6.52 2.92
CA PRO A 379 21.87 -7.09 3.60
C PRO A 379 21.44 -7.88 4.84
N THR A 380 21.90 -9.13 4.93
CA THR A 380 21.63 -10.00 6.08
C THR A 380 22.29 -9.44 7.34
N PRO A 381 21.58 -9.34 8.48
CA PRO A 381 22.16 -8.94 9.76
C PRO A 381 23.40 -9.78 10.09
N THR A 382 24.56 -9.13 10.18
CA THR A 382 25.84 -9.81 10.43
C THR A 382 26.29 -9.53 11.86
N ALA A 383 26.58 -10.58 12.63
CA ALA A 383 27.17 -10.43 13.95
C ALA A 383 28.60 -9.87 13.83
N GLY A 384 28.92 -8.87 14.65
CA GLY A 384 30.17 -8.14 14.61
C GLY A 384 29.98 -6.67 14.98
N CYS A 385 31.10 -5.99 15.25
CA CYS A 385 31.07 -4.56 15.54
C CYS A 385 30.60 -3.76 14.33
N PRO A 386 29.83 -2.68 14.54
CA PRO A 386 29.44 -1.74 13.49
C PRO A 386 30.63 -1.35 12.61
N THR A 387 30.45 -1.47 11.30
CA THR A 387 31.51 -1.18 10.31
C THR A 387 30.92 -0.53 9.06
N THR A 388 31.63 0.48 8.56
CA THR A 388 31.29 1.19 7.31
C THR A 388 31.69 0.41 6.06
N THR A 389 32.42 -0.71 6.21
CA THR A 389 32.77 -1.60 5.09
C THR A 389 31.56 -2.35 4.54
N LEU A 390 30.48 -2.44 5.32
CA LEU A 390 29.20 -3.01 4.92
C LEU A 390 28.22 -1.87 4.68
N GLU A 391 27.30 -2.05 3.74
CA GLU A 391 26.20 -1.13 3.48
C GLU A 391 24.89 -1.71 4.02
N GLY A 392 24.02 -0.80 4.46
CA GLY A 392 22.64 -1.08 4.82
C GLY A 392 21.73 -0.98 3.61
N ILE A 393 20.45 -0.73 3.85
CA ILE A 393 19.53 -0.33 2.78
C ILE A 393 19.98 1.04 2.26
N VAL A 394 20.31 1.10 0.97
CA VAL A 394 20.78 2.32 0.33
C VAL A 394 19.61 3.24 0.04
N VAL A 395 19.68 4.47 0.57
CA VAL A 395 18.71 5.54 0.31
C VAL A 395 19.47 6.72 -0.26
N THR A 396 19.06 7.23 -1.42
CA THR A 396 19.63 8.46 -2.00
C THR A 396 18.62 9.58 -1.85
N THR A 397 19.00 10.65 -1.15
CA THR A 397 18.12 11.78 -0.87
C THR A 397 18.93 13.08 -0.80
N ASP A 398 18.26 14.21 -0.62
CA ASP A 398 18.90 15.50 -0.49
C ASP A 398 18.28 16.32 0.65
N GLY A 399 18.97 17.38 1.07
CA GLY A 399 18.51 18.19 2.18
C GLY A 399 17.14 18.84 1.96
N SER A 400 16.71 19.03 0.70
CA SER A 400 15.38 19.58 0.39
C SER A 400 14.27 18.54 0.50
N ALA A 401 14.55 17.29 0.14
CA ALA A 401 13.64 16.17 0.34
C ALA A 401 13.44 15.88 1.84
N LEU A 402 14.48 16.10 2.65
CA LEU A 402 14.43 15.98 4.10
C LEU A 402 13.90 17.23 4.83
N TYR A 403 13.38 18.25 4.13
CA TYR A 403 12.88 19.47 4.77
C TYR A 403 11.64 19.25 5.66
N GLY A 404 10.94 18.14 5.45
CA GLY A 404 9.98 17.61 6.41
C GLY A 404 10.41 16.23 6.89
N PRO A 405 9.74 15.69 7.91
CA PRO A 405 10.13 14.42 8.50
C PRO A 405 9.92 13.28 7.51
N ASP A 406 11.01 12.58 7.19
CA ASP A 406 10.99 11.34 6.42
C ASP A 406 11.20 10.16 7.37
N ARG A 407 10.37 9.11 7.23
CA ARG A 407 10.25 8.03 8.21
C ARG A 407 10.63 6.69 7.59
N PHE A 408 11.48 5.94 8.29
CA PHE A 408 12.01 4.65 7.87
C PHE A 408 11.77 3.60 8.94
N THR A 409 11.06 2.52 8.61
CA THR A 409 10.87 1.41 9.54
C THR A 409 12.19 0.68 9.79
N VAL A 410 12.47 0.33 11.04
CA VAL A 410 13.69 -0.38 11.42
C VAL A 410 13.40 -1.40 12.52
N GLN A 411 14.04 -2.56 12.45
CA GLN A 411 14.04 -3.50 13.57
C GLN A 411 15.25 -3.21 14.45
N ALA A 412 15.05 -2.42 15.50
CA ALA A 412 16.09 -2.04 16.42
C ALA A 412 16.71 -3.27 17.11
N GLY A 413 18.04 -3.30 17.21
CA GLY A 413 18.77 -4.29 17.98
C GLY A 413 20.02 -4.81 17.28
N GLY A 414 20.57 -5.90 17.83
CA GLY A 414 21.68 -6.61 17.22
C GLY A 414 22.38 -7.57 18.15
N ALA A 415 23.31 -8.33 17.58
CA ALA A 415 24.00 -9.41 18.31
C ALA A 415 25.24 -8.95 19.08
N THR A 416 25.73 -7.72 18.86
CA THR A 416 27.04 -7.27 19.34
C THR A 416 26.90 -6.11 20.31
N SER A 417 27.46 -6.27 21.51
CA SER A 417 27.53 -5.19 22.49
C SER A 417 28.46 -4.08 22.01
N LEU A 418 27.95 -2.86 21.88
CA LEU A 418 28.72 -1.69 21.44
C LEU A 418 29.91 -1.40 22.38
N SER A 419 29.74 -1.67 23.68
CA SER A 419 30.81 -1.54 24.67
C SER A 419 32.04 -2.43 24.43
N THR A 420 31.93 -3.45 23.57
CA THR A 420 33.03 -4.38 23.24
C THR A 420 33.79 -4.00 21.97
N CYS A 421 33.35 -2.94 21.28
CA CYS A 421 33.90 -2.50 20.01
C CYS A 421 34.90 -1.36 20.20
N ALA A 422 36.15 -1.58 19.75
CA ALA A 422 37.26 -0.65 20.00
C ALA A 422 37.26 0.59 19.11
N ASP A 423 36.63 0.51 17.93
CA ASP A 423 36.71 1.51 16.86
C ASP A 423 35.49 2.45 16.78
N ILE A 424 34.55 2.31 17.72
CA ILE A 424 33.35 3.16 17.82
C ILE A 424 33.33 3.89 19.18
N PRO A 425 32.63 5.04 19.30
CA PRO A 425 32.42 5.70 20.58
C PRO A 425 31.81 4.71 21.58
N VAL A 426 32.15 4.88 22.87
CA VAL A 426 31.67 3.98 23.94
C VAL A 426 30.17 4.19 24.15
N GLY A 427 29.37 3.54 23.31
CA GLY A 427 27.92 3.51 23.40
C GLY A 427 27.44 2.31 24.22
N ALA A 428 26.36 2.50 24.95
CA ALA A 428 25.67 1.40 25.61
C ALA A 428 24.63 0.78 24.65
N GLY A 429 24.38 -0.52 24.80
CA GLY A 429 23.44 -1.26 23.94
C GLY A 429 24.09 -2.21 22.94
N VAL A 430 23.26 -2.75 22.05
CA VAL A 430 23.63 -3.77 21.06
C VAL A 430 23.27 -3.36 19.64
N ALA A 431 24.13 -3.68 18.67
CA ALA A 431 23.89 -3.49 17.25
C ALA A 431 24.55 -4.62 16.41
N ASN A 432 24.24 -4.66 15.12
CA ASN A 432 24.89 -5.55 14.14
C ASN A 432 26.05 -4.85 13.43
N ALA A 433 26.85 -5.62 12.71
CA ALA A 433 27.99 -5.10 11.95
C ALA A 433 27.54 -4.20 10.79
N ASN A 434 26.49 -4.61 10.08
CA ASN A 434 25.91 -3.83 8.99
C ASN A 434 24.98 -2.73 9.54
N PRO A 435 25.02 -1.52 8.95
CA PRO A 435 24.01 -0.51 9.25
C PRO A 435 22.64 -0.97 8.76
N HIS A 436 21.59 -0.40 9.33
CA HIS A 436 20.23 -0.59 8.83
C HIS A 436 20.04 0.19 7.53
N TYR A 437 20.55 1.42 7.50
CA TYR A 437 20.47 2.32 6.35
C TYR A 437 21.83 2.94 6.03
N SER A 438 22.09 3.12 4.74
CA SER A 438 23.22 3.87 4.20
C SER A 438 22.66 4.99 3.30
N PHE A 439 22.62 6.20 3.83
CA PHE A 439 22.09 7.38 3.14
C PHE A 439 23.17 8.04 2.30
N TYR A 440 22.87 8.31 1.04
CA TYR A 440 23.69 9.13 0.16
C TYR A 440 23.05 10.51 0.07
N LEU A 441 23.51 11.43 0.91
CA LEU A 441 22.96 12.78 1.08
C LEU A 441 23.63 13.77 0.13
N SER A 442 22.86 14.75 -0.36
CA SER A 442 23.34 15.87 -1.15
C SER A 442 22.59 17.18 -0.82
N GLY A 443 23.10 18.34 -1.22
CA GLY A 443 22.45 19.64 -1.02
C GLY A 443 22.30 20.08 0.46
N MET A 444 23.08 19.50 1.37
CA MET A 444 22.92 19.72 2.82
C MET A 444 23.44 21.09 3.29
N GLU A 445 24.25 21.78 2.49
CA GLU A 445 24.94 23.02 2.85
C GLU A 445 24.04 24.23 3.14
N THR A 446 22.74 24.13 2.82
CA THR A 446 21.76 25.20 3.03
C THR A 446 21.01 25.09 4.36
N TYR A 447 21.13 23.96 5.07
CA TYR A 447 20.39 23.67 6.31
C TYR A 447 21.28 23.85 7.54
N GLY A 448 20.70 24.20 8.68
CA GLY A 448 21.41 24.43 9.94
C GLY A 448 21.59 23.19 10.82
N ARG A 449 20.67 22.22 10.73
CA ARG A 449 20.79 20.91 11.40
C ARG A 449 20.11 19.81 10.60
N LEU A 450 20.65 18.60 10.71
CA LEU A 450 19.93 17.36 10.42
C LEU A 450 19.60 16.70 11.75
N GLU A 451 18.32 16.57 12.04
CA GLU A 451 17.78 15.82 13.16
C GLU A 451 17.55 14.36 12.72
N ILE A 452 17.95 13.44 13.59
CA ILE A 452 17.75 12.00 13.41
C ILE A 452 17.19 11.46 14.72
N GLU A 453 15.95 11.02 14.69
CA GLU A 453 15.19 10.53 15.85
C GLU A 453 14.84 9.05 15.66
N VAL A 454 14.69 8.32 16.77
CA VAL A 454 14.08 6.99 16.75
C VAL A 454 12.88 6.93 17.68
N THR A 455 11.70 6.67 17.14
CA THR A 455 10.49 6.37 17.93
C THR A 455 10.31 4.86 18.08
N SER A 456 10.13 4.37 19.32
CA SER A 456 9.91 2.95 19.58
C SER A 456 9.21 2.68 20.91
N ASP A 457 8.61 1.48 21.00
CA ASP A 457 8.07 0.91 22.25
C ASP A 457 9.17 0.29 23.15
N CYS A 458 10.41 0.20 22.66
CA CYS A 458 11.54 -0.28 23.44
C CYS A 458 12.65 0.76 23.59
N ASP A 459 13.55 0.46 24.53
CA ASP A 459 14.73 1.27 24.83
C ASP A 459 15.75 1.10 23.69
N THR A 460 15.90 2.14 22.87
CA THR A 460 16.68 2.11 21.63
C THR A 460 17.94 2.95 21.74
N THR A 461 18.95 2.59 20.95
CA THR A 461 20.15 3.42 20.81
C THR A 461 20.40 3.73 19.35
N LEU A 462 20.94 4.91 19.07
CA LEU A 462 21.24 5.40 17.74
C LEU A 462 22.74 5.59 17.59
N LEU A 463 23.33 4.93 16.61
CA LEU A 463 24.73 5.09 16.22
C LEU A 463 24.78 5.51 14.75
N VAL A 464 25.49 6.58 14.44
CA VAL A 464 25.61 7.15 13.09
C VAL A 464 27.08 7.34 12.73
N ASN A 465 27.50 6.91 11.54
CA ASN A 465 28.76 7.32 10.94
C ASN A 465 28.47 8.34 9.84
N ASP A 466 28.97 9.57 9.99
CA ASP A 466 28.74 10.64 9.02
C ASP A 466 29.62 10.50 7.77
N ALA A 467 29.36 11.35 6.77
CA ALA A 467 30.10 11.36 5.51
C ALA A 467 31.59 11.70 5.63
N GLN A 468 32.05 12.14 6.80
CA GLN A 468 33.45 12.42 7.10
C GLN A 468 34.11 11.25 7.83
N GLY A 469 33.33 10.23 8.20
CA GLY A 469 33.77 9.10 9.01
C GLY A 469 33.74 9.38 10.50
N ASN A 470 33.14 10.47 10.97
CA ASN A 470 32.96 10.69 12.41
C ASN A 470 31.77 9.87 12.91
N TRP A 471 31.91 9.35 14.12
CA TRP A 471 30.86 8.59 14.78
C TRP A 471 30.09 9.46 15.77
N HIS A 472 28.77 9.34 15.73
CA HIS A 472 27.81 9.99 16.61
C HIS A 472 26.98 8.92 17.30
N PHE A 473 26.69 9.11 18.57
CA PHE A 473 25.96 8.15 19.38
C PHE A 473 24.99 8.90 20.30
N ASP A 474 23.78 8.38 20.42
CA ASP A 474 22.80 8.81 21.41
C ASP A 474 21.96 7.61 21.88
N ASP A 475 21.54 7.63 23.14
CA ASP A 475 20.71 6.58 23.74
C ASP A 475 19.48 7.07 24.52
N ASP A 476 19.17 8.37 24.60
CA ASP A 476 18.00 8.85 25.39
C ASP A 476 17.61 10.34 25.16
N SER A 477 18.29 11.07 24.27
CA SER A 477 18.17 12.53 24.20
C SER A 477 16.88 13.04 23.55
N GLY A 478 16.12 12.18 22.85
CA GLY A 478 14.81 12.50 22.25
C GLY A 478 13.65 12.54 23.24
N GLY A 479 13.91 12.16 24.50
CA GLY A 479 12.94 12.14 25.59
C GLY A 479 12.44 10.73 25.90
N GLY A 480 12.34 10.42 27.19
CA GLY A 480 11.98 9.07 27.62
C GLY A 480 13.16 8.11 27.47
N LEU A 481 13.00 7.07 26.63
CA LEU A 481 13.98 6.00 26.36
C LEU A 481 14.43 5.98 24.87
N GLN A 482 14.35 7.14 24.21
CA GLN A 482 14.45 7.25 22.76
C GLN A 482 15.61 8.18 22.38
N PRO A 483 16.47 7.76 21.43
CA PRO A 483 17.63 8.53 21.04
C PRO A 483 17.29 9.59 19.99
N GLU A 484 17.99 10.72 20.06
CA GLU A 484 17.91 11.81 19.09
C GLU A 484 19.31 12.41 18.85
N LEU A 485 19.68 12.57 17.58
CA LEU A 485 20.93 13.20 17.17
C LEU A 485 20.65 14.46 16.35
N ASN A 486 21.28 15.57 16.75
CA ASN A 486 21.25 16.83 16.04
C ASN A 486 22.62 17.16 15.44
N LEU A 487 22.76 16.94 14.13
CA LEU A 487 24.00 17.15 13.39
C LEU A 487 24.02 18.53 12.72
N THR A 488 24.81 19.46 13.25
CA THR A 488 24.76 20.88 12.84
C THR A 488 25.76 21.29 11.76
N ASN A 489 26.75 20.45 11.43
CA ASN A 489 27.68 20.69 10.31
C ASN A 489 27.17 20.02 9.03
N THR A 490 25.95 20.36 8.64
CA THR A 490 25.18 19.73 7.57
C THR A 490 25.90 19.70 6.23
N ALA A 491 26.65 20.75 5.86
CA ALA A 491 27.44 20.78 4.62
C ALA A 491 28.43 19.62 4.53
N ALA A 492 28.94 19.16 5.67
CA ALA A 492 29.82 18.01 5.75
C ALA A 492 29.03 16.72 5.49
N LEU A 493 27.76 16.61 5.90
CA LEU A 493 26.96 15.39 5.71
C LEU A 493 26.69 15.00 4.24
N ASN A 494 27.00 15.87 3.27
CA ASN A 494 26.99 15.52 1.85
C ASN A 494 27.93 14.32 1.57
N GLY A 495 27.35 13.17 1.22
CA GLY A 495 28.06 11.89 1.06
C GLY A 495 27.32 10.74 1.73
N ARG A 496 28.04 9.66 2.00
CA ARG A 496 27.47 8.46 2.62
C ARG A 496 27.39 8.61 4.14
N VAL A 497 26.20 8.45 4.71
CA VAL A 497 25.92 8.43 6.14
C VAL A 497 25.32 7.08 6.51
N ASP A 498 25.96 6.35 7.41
CA ASP A 498 25.49 5.03 7.85
C ASP A 498 24.78 5.14 9.20
N VAL A 499 23.63 4.48 9.34
CA VAL A 499 22.77 4.54 10.53
C VAL A 499 22.48 3.15 11.08
N TRP A 500 22.77 2.96 12.37
CA TRP A 500 22.45 1.78 13.16
C TRP A 500 21.45 2.16 14.25
N VAL A 501 20.33 1.45 14.30
CA VAL A 501 19.38 1.49 15.42
C VAL A 501 19.54 0.21 16.23
N GLY A 502 20.10 0.34 17.42
CA GLY A 502 20.31 -0.72 18.39
C GLY A 502 19.27 -0.70 19.52
N THR A 503 19.46 -1.57 20.51
CA THR A 503 18.67 -1.58 21.75
C THR A 503 19.58 -1.45 22.97
N TYR A 504 19.09 -0.79 24.02
CA TYR A 504 19.77 -0.71 25.31
C TYR A 504 19.29 -1.82 26.26
N GLY A 505 20.18 -2.34 27.10
CA GLY A 505 19.88 -3.39 28.09
C GLY A 505 19.78 -4.82 27.52
N ASN A 506 18.91 -5.65 28.11
CA ASN A 506 18.76 -7.08 27.79
C ASN A 506 17.74 -7.33 26.65
N SER A 507 17.28 -6.26 25.99
CA SER A 507 16.21 -6.26 25.00
C SER A 507 16.70 -6.83 23.67
N ILE A 508 16.10 -7.94 23.23
CA ILE A 508 16.61 -8.83 22.16
C ILE A 508 16.38 -8.25 20.73
N SER A 509 15.39 -7.37 20.56
CA SER A 509 15.13 -6.47 19.41
C SER A 509 13.70 -5.95 19.52
N CYS A 510 13.36 -4.86 18.82
CA CYS A 510 11.99 -4.36 18.74
C CYS A 510 11.72 -3.63 17.42
N SER A 511 10.45 -3.38 17.10
CA SER A 511 10.08 -2.50 15.99
C SER A 511 10.33 -1.04 16.39
N ALA A 512 10.90 -0.26 15.49
CA ALA A 512 11.15 1.16 15.68
C ALA A 512 10.96 1.90 14.36
N GLU A 513 10.83 3.22 14.44
CA GLU A 513 10.77 4.12 13.30
C GLU A 513 11.93 5.13 13.43
N LEU A 514 12.78 5.16 12.41
CA LEU A 514 13.84 6.15 12.26
C LEU A 514 13.26 7.34 11.50
N GLU A 515 13.37 8.54 12.05
CA GLU A 515 12.95 9.79 11.42
C GLU A 515 14.15 10.65 11.10
N MET A 516 14.14 11.32 9.94
CA MET A 516 15.17 12.28 9.53
C MET A 516 14.53 13.57 9.02
N GLU A 517 14.97 14.71 9.56
CA GLU A 517 14.45 16.04 9.18
C GLU A 517 15.57 17.10 9.16
N THR A 518 15.60 17.96 8.14
CA THR A 518 16.49 19.12 8.06
C THR A 518 15.80 20.37 8.56
N TRP A 519 16.55 21.16 9.34
CA TRP A 519 16.08 22.42 9.91
C TRP A 519 16.94 23.58 9.46
N ASN A 520 16.32 24.76 9.28
CA ASN A 520 17.05 26.00 9.02
C ASN A 520 17.71 26.56 10.29
N PHE A 521 18.69 27.44 10.10
CA PHE A 521 19.45 28.13 11.16
C PHE A 521 18.61 29.01 12.08
#